data_AF-A0A7K2NV67-F1
#
_entry.id   AF-A0A7K2NV67-F1
#
_cell.length_a   1.000
_cell.length_b   1.000
_cell.length_c   1.000
_cell.angle_alpha   90.00
_cell.angle_beta   90.00
_cell.angle_gamma   90.00
#
_symmetry.space_group_name_H-M   'P 1'
#
loop_
_entity.id
_entity.type
_entity.pdbx_description
1 polymer ?
#
loop_
_entity_poly.entity_id
_entity_poly.type
_entity_poly.pdbx_seq_one_letter_code
_entity_poly.pdbx_strand_id
1 'polypeptide(L)'
;MYEPIRSKSVHSTMAGTTTDFPGRSRDEELDIQLAGHLAALLAVTDELRALGPDTGLDAAAERLAEQVARLRGGQAPTRLQVAAARTEP
;
A
#
# COMPACT_ATOMS: atom_id res chain seq x y z
N MET A 1 32.22 41.58 24.29
CA MET A 1 32.34 40.36 23.46
C MET A 1 31.14 39.50 23.79
N TYR A 2 30.21 39.29 22.86
CA TYR A 2 29.10 38.36 23.07
C TYR A 2 29.63 36.95 22.84
N GLU A 3 29.57 36.09 23.84
CA GLU A 3 29.81 34.66 23.64
C GLU A 3 28.65 34.10 22.81
N PRO A 4 28.91 33.33 21.73
CA PRO A 4 27.84 32.66 21.02
C PRO A 4 27.25 31.56 21.91
N ILE A 5 25.91 31.48 21.96
CA ILE A 5 25.23 30.35 22.58
C ILE A 5 25.67 29.08 21.84
N ARG A 6 26.45 28.22 22.52
CA ARG A 6 26.59 26.82 22.11
C ARG A 6 25.22 26.18 22.30
N SER A 7 24.35 26.30 21.30
CA SER A 7 23.16 25.49 21.23
C SER A 7 23.64 24.05 21.27
N LYS A 8 23.23 23.29 22.31
CA LYS A 8 23.35 21.85 22.29
C LYS A 8 22.70 21.42 20.97
N SER A 9 23.49 20.82 20.08
CA SER A 9 22.95 20.20 18.90
C SER A 9 21.91 19.20 19.38
N VAL A 10 20.63 19.46 19.09
CA VAL A 10 19.52 18.53 19.35
C VAL A 10 19.59 17.31 18.42
N HIS A 11 20.65 17.22 17.60
CA HIS A 11 20.92 16.13 16.67
C HIS A 11 21.89 15.12 17.29
N SER A 12 21.44 14.45 18.34
CA SER A 12 22.00 13.24 18.94
C SER A 12 21.05 12.88 20.08
N THR A 13 20.32 11.77 20.11
CA THR A 13 20.64 10.44 19.63
C THR A 13 19.33 9.63 19.72
N MET A 14 18.68 9.32 18.60
CA MET A 14 17.74 8.18 18.56
C MET A 14 18.51 6.95 18.06
N ALA A 15 19.63 6.68 18.73
CA ALA A 15 20.23 5.35 18.75
C ALA A 15 19.82 4.75 20.09
N GLY A 16 18.86 3.82 20.10
CA GLY A 16 18.71 2.92 21.25
C GLY A 16 17.34 2.67 21.87
N THR A 17 16.21 3.13 21.34
CA THR A 17 14.87 2.65 21.78
C THR A 17 13.86 2.68 20.63
N THR A 18 13.89 1.67 19.76
CA THR A 18 12.79 1.37 18.81
C THR A 18 11.69 0.56 19.48
N THR A 19 11.29 0.94 20.69
CA THR A 19 10.15 0.35 21.38
C THR A 19 9.32 1.47 21.97
N ASP A 20 8.09 1.56 21.46
CA ASP A 20 6.90 2.01 22.16
C ASP A 20 6.68 3.52 22.37
N PHE A 21 6.70 4.28 21.27
CA PHE A 21 5.72 5.36 21.14
C PHE A 21 4.39 4.73 20.72
N PRO A 22 3.19 5.22 21.11
CA PRO A 22 1.90 4.65 20.70
C PRO A 22 1.57 4.92 19.21
N GLY A 23 2.49 4.55 18.33
CA GLY A 23 2.44 4.71 16.89
C GLY A 23 3.00 3.47 16.21
N ARG A 24 2.51 3.20 15.00
CA ARG A 24 2.91 2.07 14.18
C ARG A 24 4.43 2.02 13.96
N SER A 25 4.96 0.82 13.78
CA SER A 25 6.34 0.66 13.34
C SER A 25 6.51 1.24 11.92
N ARG A 26 7.73 1.63 11.55
CA ARG A 26 8.01 2.15 10.21
C ARG A 26 7.69 1.11 9.12
N ASP A 27 7.97 -0.15 9.38
CA ASP A 27 7.70 -1.24 8.44
C ASP A 27 6.19 -1.41 8.24
N GLU A 28 5.42 -1.36 9.32
CA GLU A 28 3.95 -1.39 9.26
C GLU A 28 3.39 -0.20 8.46
N GLU A 29 3.96 1.00 8.62
CA GLU A 29 3.57 2.17 7.83
C GLU A 29 3.88 2.00 6.34
N LEU A 30 5.03 1.41 6.00
CA LEU A 30 5.38 1.10 4.61
C LEU A 30 4.46 0.04 4.01
N ASP A 31 4.09 -0.99 4.77
CA ASP A 31 3.15 -2.01 4.34
C ASP A 31 1.76 -1.42 4.05
N ILE A 32 1.31 -0.48 4.89
CA ILE A 32 0.05 0.26 4.67
C ILE A 32 0.12 1.09 3.40
N GLN A 33 1.21 1.84 3.20
CA GLN A 33 1.39 2.65 2.00
C GLN A 33 1.44 1.76 0.76
N LEU A 34 2.22 0.68 0.77
CA LEU A 34 2.31 -0.25 -0.35
C LEU A 34 0.96 -0.90 -0.66
N ALA A 35 0.22 -1.32 0.37
CA ALA A 35 -1.14 -1.86 0.20
C ALA A 35 -2.09 -0.83 -0.42
N GLY A 36 -1.93 0.47 -0.11
CA GLY A 36 -2.67 1.55 -0.74
C GLY A 36 -2.35 1.69 -2.23
N HIS A 37 -1.07 1.73 -2.59
CA HIS A 37 -0.64 1.85 -3.99
C HIS A 37 -1.05 0.64 -4.84
N LEU A 38 -0.90 -0.57 -4.30
CA LEU A 38 -1.32 -1.79 -5.00
C LEU A 38 -2.84 -1.88 -5.13
N ALA A 39 -3.62 -1.37 -4.16
CA ALA A 39 -5.07 -1.27 -4.29
C ALA A 39 -5.49 -0.28 -5.39
N ALA A 40 -4.79 0.86 -5.51
CA ALA A 40 -5.02 1.81 -6.60
C ALA A 40 -4.69 1.19 -7.97
N LEU A 41 -3.57 0.47 -8.08
CA LEU A 41 -3.21 -0.26 -9.30
C LEU A 41 -4.23 -1.35 -9.64
N LEU A 42 -4.73 -2.09 -8.64
CA LEU A 42 -5.78 -3.09 -8.83
C LEU A 42 -7.07 -2.46 -9.34
N ALA A 43 -7.48 -1.31 -8.81
CA ALA A 43 -8.67 -0.59 -9.28
C ALA A 43 -8.54 -0.21 -10.76
N VAL A 44 -7.41 0.38 -11.17
CA VAL A 44 -7.14 0.70 -12.58
C VAL A 44 -7.13 -0.56 -13.45
N THR A 45 -6.60 -1.67 -12.93
CA THR A 45 -6.60 -2.94 -13.65
C THR A 45 -8.03 -3.46 -13.86
N ASP A 46 -8.89 -3.40 -12.84
CA ASP A 46 -10.31 -3.78 -12.96
C ASP A 46 -11.05 -2.87 -13.95
N GLU A 47 -10.74 -1.57 -14.00
CA GLU A 47 -11.29 -0.65 -15.02
C GLU A 47 -10.85 -1.01 -16.44
N LEU A 48 -9.57 -1.33 -16.66
CA LEU A 48 -9.08 -1.77 -17.97
C LEU A 48 -9.74 -3.07 -18.43
N ARG A 49 -9.94 -4.02 -17.50
CA ARG A 49 -10.66 -5.28 -17.75
C ARG A 49 -12.11 -5.05 -18.14
N ALA A 50 -12.74 -3.98 -17.64
CA ALA A 50 -14.10 -3.61 -18.04
C ALA A 50 -14.17 -3.09 -19.48
N LEU A 51 -13.09 -2.51 -20.01
CA LEU A 51 -13.02 -1.99 -21.39
C LEU A 51 -12.75 -3.09 -22.42
N GLY A 52 -12.09 -4.17 -22.03
CA GLY A 52 -11.84 -5.31 -22.91
C GLY A 52 -11.29 -6.52 -22.16
N PRO A 53 -11.76 -7.73 -22.49
CA PRO A 53 -11.25 -8.95 -21.85
C PRO A 53 -9.82 -9.24 -22.31
N ASP A 54 -8.91 -9.42 -21.34
CA ASP A 54 -7.54 -9.85 -21.54
C ASP A 54 -7.10 -10.78 -20.40
N THR A 55 -6.76 -12.02 -20.75
CA THR A 55 -6.29 -13.04 -19.80
C THR A 55 -5.06 -12.61 -19.01
N GLY A 56 -4.21 -11.74 -19.57
CA GLY A 56 -3.06 -11.17 -18.87
C GLY A 56 -3.46 -10.22 -17.76
N LEU A 57 -4.52 -9.42 -17.99
CA LEU A 57 -5.06 -8.50 -16.98
C LEU A 57 -5.82 -9.26 -15.88
N ASP A 58 -6.50 -10.35 -16.21
CA ASP A 58 -7.14 -11.22 -15.21
C ASP A 58 -6.11 -11.79 -14.22
N ALA A 59 -5.04 -12.40 -14.75
CA ALA A 59 -3.95 -12.93 -13.93
C ALA A 59 -3.23 -11.83 -13.13
N ALA A 60 -3.04 -10.64 -13.73
CA ALA A 60 -2.44 -9.51 -13.02
C ALA A 60 -3.30 -9.04 -11.85
N ALA A 61 -4.62 -8.93 -12.05
CA ALA A 61 -5.57 -8.53 -11.01
C ALA A 61 -5.60 -9.53 -9.85
N GLU A 62 -5.55 -10.83 -10.12
CA GLU A 62 -5.49 -11.88 -9.08
C GLU A 62 -4.23 -11.75 -8.22
N ARG A 63 -3.05 -11.65 -8.85
CA ARG A 63 -1.79 -11.48 -8.10
C ARG A 63 -1.75 -10.19 -7.28
N LEU A 64 -2.30 -9.09 -7.82
CA LEU A 64 -2.40 -7.84 -7.07
C LEU A 64 -3.32 -7.99 -5.86
N ALA A 65 -4.46 -8.66 -6.01
CA ALA A 65 -5.39 -8.91 -4.92
C ALA A 65 -4.77 -9.76 -3.81
N GLU A 66 -4.03 -10.81 -4.17
CA GLU A 66 -3.27 -11.64 -3.22
C GLU A 66 -2.23 -10.81 -2.46
N GLN A 67 -1.48 -9.96 -3.17
CA GLN A 67 -0.44 -9.16 -2.53
C GLN A 67 -1.03 -8.09 -1.58
N VAL A 68 -2.14 -7.45 -1.96
CA VAL A 68 -2.86 -6.52 -1.08
C VAL A 68 -3.39 -7.26 0.15
N ALA A 69 -3.97 -8.46 -0.02
CA ALA A 69 -4.46 -9.25 1.10
C ALA A 69 -3.31 -9.62 2.06
N ARG A 70 -2.15 -10.04 1.54
CA ARG A 70 -0.98 -10.34 2.36
C ARG A 70 -0.53 -9.15 3.19
N LEU A 71 -0.47 -7.95 2.60
CA LEU A 71 -0.08 -6.71 3.31
C LEU A 71 -1.13 -6.24 4.33
N ARG A 72 -2.40 -6.61 4.15
CA ARG A 72 -3.51 -6.24 5.05
C ARG A 72 -3.87 -7.33 6.06
N GLY A 73 -2.99 -8.30 6.32
CA GLY A 73 -3.25 -9.37 7.30
C GLY A 73 -4.32 -10.39 6.85
N GLY A 74 -4.42 -10.64 5.54
CA GLY A 74 -5.32 -11.62 4.93
C GLY A 74 -6.67 -11.07 4.46
N GLN A 75 -6.92 -9.77 4.61
CA GLN A 75 -8.17 -9.16 4.16
C GLN A 75 -8.15 -8.90 2.64
N ALA A 76 -9.02 -9.58 1.91
CA ALA A 76 -9.17 -9.38 0.47
C ALA A 76 -9.61 -7.94 0.15
N PRO A 77 -8.99 -7.29 -0.86
CA PRO A 77 -9.41 -5.95 -1.28
C PRO A 77 -10.80 -5.99 -1.96
N THR A 78 -11.56 -4.92 -1.78
CA THR A 78 -12.79 -4.69 -2.56
C THR A 78 -12.44 -4.59 -4.03
N ARG A 79 -13.13 -5.37 -4.88
CA ARG A 79 -12.90 -5.40 -6.33
C ARG A 79 -14.04 -4.76 -7.10
N LEU A 80 -13.72 -4.13 -8.21
CA LEU A 80 -14.71 -3.70 -9.18
C LEU A 80 -15.21 -4.96 -9.90
N GLN A 81 -16.48 -5.30 -9.68
CA GLN A 81 -17.14 -6.35 -10.44
C GLN A 81 -17.27 -5.83 -11.87
N VAL A 82 -16.38 -6.30 -12.77
CA VAL A 82 -16.68 -6.25 -14.20
C VAL A 82 -17.93 -7.11 -14.35
N ALA A 83 -19.09 -6.48 -14.48
CA ALA A 83 -20.30 -7.18 -14.84
C ALA A 83 -19.97 -7.87 -16.15
N ALA A 84 -19.70 -9.19 -16.08
CA ALA A 84 -19.33 -10.00 -17.23
C ALA A 84 -20.34 -9.63 -18.30
N ALA A 85 -19.85 -8.98 -19.36
CA ALA A 85 -20.68 -8.54 -20.46
C ALA A 85 -21.50 -9.76 -20.83
N ARG A 86 -22.80 -9.67 -20.53
CA ARG A 86 -23.78 -10.73 -20.68
C ARG A 86 -23.69 -11.15 -22.14
N THR A 87 -22.90 -12.19 -22.39
CA THR A 87 -22.81 -12.81 -23.71
C THR A 87 -24.09 -13.61 -23.80
N GLU A 88 -25.16 -12.94 -24.22
CA GLU A 88 -26.36 -13.62 -24.66
C GLU A 88 -26.10 -14.17 -26.07
N PRO A 89 -26.47 -15.45 -26.33
CA PRO A 89 -26.32 -16.11 -27.61
C PRO A 89 -27.27 -15.57 -28.69
#